data_AF-A0A946I3Q0-F1
#
_entry.id   AF-A0A946I3Q0-F1
#
_cell.length_a   1.000
_cell.length_b   1.000
_cell.length_c   1.000
_cell.angle_alpha   90.00
_cell.angle_beta   90.00
_cell.angle_gamma   90.00
#
_symmetry.space_group_name_H-M   'P 1'
#
loop_
_entity.id
_entity.type
_entity.pdbx_description
1 polymer ?
#
loop_
_entity_poly.entity_id
_entity_poly.type
_entity_poly.pdbx_seq_one_letter_code
_entity_poly.pdbx_strand_id
1 'polypeptide(L)'
;MFAIVACALCLIAVFYPTFIFASAFFICGMAAGLWLMRPGPAEAKAVSEATLHAKVFLTTADGATITDAEGNILAVNDAFTRLTGYGRAEVIGKNPSILSSGLHDDAFYNQMWGQIATGGYWEGEVYNRHKDGEVYAEWLRISKVPDPDGGAPNYIGIFSDITARKATEEHLYQRAYSDALTGAANRPYLNKYLDQEMPRVHRQASCLAVLFLDLDKFKPINDKHGHAAGDEVLRVIVDRIRGELRENDLVARIGGDEFVVALSDSGSADGALQVASRILAMVSRPITWQGHEFHVCCSGGVAIYPDHADDRNALIAAADKAMYKAKARGGNYVALAERAPPQRKNSFA
;
A
#
# COMPACT_ATOMS: atom_id res chain seq x y z
N MET A 1 -51.39 36.85 85.36
CA MET A 1 -51.24 35.98 84.16
C MET A 1 -51.06 36.76 82.85
N PHE A 2 -51.31 38.08 82.78
CA PHE A 2 -51.19 38.87 81.55
C PHE A 2 -49.79 39.46 81.25
N ALA A 3 -48.89 39.58 82.23
CA ALA A 3 -47.57 40.20 82.02
C ALA A 3 -46.53 39.27 81.36
N ILE A 4 -46.67 37.95 81.51
CA ILE A 4 -45.70 36.97 80.97
C ILE A 4 -45.96 36.69 79.47
N VAL A 5 -47.22 36.77 79.03
CA VAL A 5 -47.60 36.55 77.63
C VAL A 5 -47.15 37.71 76.73
N ALA A 6 -47.16 38.94 77.24
CA ALA A 6 -46.71 40.12 76.48
C ALA A 6 -45.19 40.14 76.20
N CYS A 7 -44.38 39.54 77.08
CA CYS A 7 -42.92 39.50 76.91
C CYS A 7 -42.48 38.44 75.88
N ALA A 8 -43.18 37.29 75.82
CA ALA A 8 -42.90 36.23 74.84
C ALA A 8 -43.25 36.63 73.40
N LEU A 9 -44.33 37.40 73.20
CA LEU A 9 -44.72 37.91 71.88
C LEU A 9 -43.76 38.99 71.35
N CYS A 10 -43.11 39.75 72.23
CA CYS A 10 -42.14 40.78 71.83
C CYS A 10 -40.80 40.16 71.36
N LEU A 11 -40.37 39.05 71.97
CA LEU A 11 -39.16 38.32 71.53
C LEU A 11 -39.36 37.61 70.18
N ILE A 12 -40.58 37.13 69.88
CA ILE A 12 -40.90 36.54 68.57
C ILE A 12 -40.93 37.62 67.48
N ALA A 13 -41.47 38.82 67.76
CA ALA A 13 -41.55 39.90 66.78
C ALA A 13 -40.19 40.50 66.37
N VAL A 14 -39.16 40.39 67.22
CA VAL A 14 -37.83 40.95 66.94
C VAL A 14 -36.90 39.94 66.25
N PHE A 15 -37.06 38.63 66.50
CA PHE A 15 -36.19 37.58 65.93
C PHE A 15 -36.76 36.84 64.71
N TYR A 16 -38.07 36.89 64.44
CA TYR A 16 -38.64 36.27 63.23
C TYR A 16 -38.26 36.98 61.91
N PRO A 17 -38.18 38.32 61.83
CA PRO A 17 -37.82 38.98 60.57
C PRO A 17 -36.37 38.68 60.17
N THR A 18 -35.45 38.62 61.13
CA THR A 18 -34.02 38.41 60.86
C THR A 18 -33.70 37.00 60.35
N PHE A 19 -34.46 35.98 60.79
CA PHE A 19 -34.27 34.60 60.34
C PHE A 19 -34.83 34.33 58.93
N ILE A 20 -35.93 34.99 58.56
CA ILE A 20 -36.53 34.90 57.21
C ILE A 20 -35.67 35.65 56.19
N PHE A 21 -35.11 36.81 56.56
CA PHE A 21 -34.20 37.54 55.69
C PHE A 21 -32.86 36.81 55.46
N ALA A 22 -32.31 36.15 56.49
CA ALA A 22 -31.06 35.38 56.35
C ALA A 22 -31.21 34.13 55.46
N SER A 23 -32.35 33.44 55.54
CA SER A 23 -32.64 32.25 54.71
C SER A 23 -32.98 32.62 53.26
N ALA A 24 -33.69 33.73 53.03
CA ALA A 24 -33.95 34.24 51.69
C ALA A 24 -32.66 34.70 50.98
N PHE A 25 -31.72 35.33 51.70
CA PHE A 25 -30.41 35.71 51.15
C PHE A 25 -29.56 34.48 50.78
N PHE A 26 -29.61 33.41 51.57
CA PHE A 26 -28.86 32.18 51.30
C PHE A 26 -29.40 31.42 50.08
N ILE A 27 -30.74 31.35 49.93
CA ILE A 27 -31.39 30.69 48.78
C ILE A 27 -31.20 31.51 47.50
N CYS A 28 -31.34 32.84 47.55
CA CYS A 28 -31.03 33.71 46.41
C CYS A 28 -29.55 33.67 46.03
N GLY A 29 -28.64 33.58 47.01
CA GLY A 29 -27.20 33.44 46.78
C GLY A 29 -26.80 32.12 46.10
N MET A 30 -27.40 31.00 46.51
CA MET A 30 -27.18 29.70 45.86
C MET A 30 -27.80 29.64 44.46
N ALA A 31 -28.99 30.22 44.26
CA ALA A 31 -29.62 30.29 42.94
C ALA A 31 -28.82 31.21 41.98
N ALA A 32 -28.29 32.33 42.47
CA ALA A 32 -27.40 33.20 41.70
C ALA A 32 -26.06 32.52 41.40
N GLY A 33 -25.50 31.75 42.34
CA GLY A 33 -24.30 30.94 42.12
C GLY A 33 -24.50 29.84 41.06
N LEU A 34 -25.63 29.13 41.10
CA LEU A 34 -25.98 28.13 40.06
C LEU A 34 -26.30 28.76 38.70
N TRP A 35 -26.84 29.98 38.69
CA TRP A 35 -27.13 30.73 37.47
C TRP A 35 -25.86 31.34 36.84
N LEU A 36 -24.89 31.75 37.66
CA LEU A 36 -23.55 32.20 37.23
C LEU A 36 -22.64 31.05 36.80
N MET A 37 -22.84 29.83 37.31
CA MET A 37 -22.14 28.60 36.89
C MET A 37 -22.78 27.93 35.67
N ARG A 38 -23.90 28.45 35.16
CA ARG A 38 -24.53 27.93 33.95
C ARG A 38 -23.82 28.57 32.76
N PRO A 39 -23.21 27.78 31.85
CA PRO A 39 -22.49 28.36 30.71
C PRO A 39 -23.44 29.27 29.93
N GLY A 40 -22.99 30.49 29.65
CA GLY A 40 -23.81 31.51 29.01
C GLY A 40 -24.25 31.07 27.61
N PRO A 41 -25.32 31.63 27.05
CA PRO A 41 -25.77 31.30 25.69
C PRO A 41 -24.70 31.55 24.61
N ALA A 42 -23.64 32.32 24.90
CA ALA A 42 -22.48 32.51 24.03
C ALA A 42 -21.46 31.36 24.12
N GLU A 43 -21.20 30.80 25.31
CA GLU A 43 -20.29 29.66 25.50
C GLU A 43 -20.93 28.36 25.01
N ALA A 44 -22.22 28.15 25.31
CA ALA A 44 -22.98 27.02 24.76
C ALA A 44 -23.07 27.09 23.23
N LYS A 45 -23.10 28.31 22.64
CA LYS A 45 -23.10 28.52 21.19
C LYS A 45 -21.70 28.38 20.59
N ALA A 46 -20.63 28.80 21.25
CA ALA A 46 -19.26 28.61 20.79
C ALA A 46 -18.81 27.14 20.86
N VAL A 47 -19.17 26.42 21.94
CA VAL A 47 -18.98 24.97 22.04
C VAL A 47 -19.85 24.26 21.01
N SER A 48 -21.10 24.69 20.81
CA SER A 48 -21.97 24.13 19.76
C SER A 48 -21.49 24.45 18.35
N GLU A 49 -20.92 25.62 18.08
CA GLU A 49 -20.41 26.05 16.76
C GLU A 49 -19.07 25.39 16.45
N ALA A 50 -18.17 25.24 17.43
CA ALA A 50 -16.94 24.44 17.29
C ALA A 50 -17.25 22.95 17.06
N THR A 51 -18.25 22.41 17.76
CA THR A 51 -18.75 21.05 17.53
C THR A 51 -19.47 20.93 16.18
N LEU A 52 -20.16 21.99 15.71
CA LEU A 52 -20.76 22.04 14.38
C LEU A 52 -19.69 22.11 13.27
N HIS A 53 -18.60 22.87 13.47
CA HIS A 53 -17.51 23.00 12.51
C HIS A 53 -16.71 21.69 12.38
N ALA A 54 -16.52 20.96 13.49
CA ALA A 54 -15.98 19.59 13.46
C ALA A 54 -16.92 18.60 12.72
N LYS A 55 -18.23 18.88 12.67
CA LYS A 55 -19.23 18.10 11.92
C LYS A 55 -19.20 18.33 10.41
N VAL A 56 -18.50 19.38 9.93
CA VAL A 56 -18.57 19.88 8.54
C VAL A 56 -17.58 19.22 7.58
N PHE A 57 -16.65 18.37 8.06
CA PHE A 57 -15.75 17.60 7.17
C PHE A 57 -16.02 16.09 7.14
N LEU A 58 -17.16 15.65 7.67
CA LEU A 58 -17.60 14.27 7.54
C LEU A 58 -18.34 14.11 6.22
N THR A 59 -17.67 13.62 5.19
CA THR A 59 -18.42 12.91 4.16
C THR A 59 -19.13 11.75 4.86
N THR A 60 -20.33 11.37 4.42
CA THR A 60 -21.10 10.28 5.06
C THR A 60 -20.33 8.94 5.02
N ALA A 61 -19.28 8.85 4.20
CA ALA A 61 -18.44 7.67 4.00
C ALA A 61 -17.23 7.59 4.93
N ASP A 62 -16.66 8.72 5.40
CA ASP A 62 -15.39 8.71 6.14
C ASP A 62 -15.59 8.45 7.63
N GLY A 63 -14.78 7.54 8.18
CA GLY A 63 -14.71 7.27 9.61
C GLY A 63 -14.04 8.42 10.34
N ALA A 64 -14.56 8.78 11.52
CA ALA A 64 -13.96 9.81 12.35
C ALA A 64 -13.89 9.39 13.82
N THR A 65 -12.80 9.78 14.46
CA THR A 65 -12.52 9.56 15.87
C THR A 65 -11.97 10.84 16.50
N ILE A 66 -12.31 11.07 17.76
CA ILE A 66 -11.75 12.12 18.61
C ILE A 66 -11.12 11.43 19.82
N THR A 67 -9.87 11.76 20.14
CA THR A 67 -9.17 11.24 21.32
C THR A 67 -8.73 12.35 22.26
N ASP A 68 -8.50 11.99 23.52
CA ASP A 68 -7.77 12.80 24.49
C ASP A 68 -6.26 12.86 24.15
N ALA A 69 -5.49 13.53 25.01
CA ALA A 69 -4.04 13.70 24.84
C ALA A 69 -3.25 12.39 25.00
N GLU A 70 -3.81 11.43 25.74
CA GLU A 70 -3.26 10.09 25.94
C GLU A 70 -3.66 9.12 24.80
N GLY A 71 -4.48 9.55 23.86
CA GLY A 71 -4.93 8.77 22.72
C GLY A 71 -6.11 7.85 23.01
N ASN A 72 -6.85 8.04 24.10
CA ASN A 72 -8.08 7.31 24.36
C ASN A 72 -9.26 7.94 23.61
N ILE A 73 -10.09 7.11 22.98
CA ILE A 73 -11.21 7.54 22.15
C ILE A 73 -12.32 8.15 23.03
N LEU A 74 -12.62 9.42 22.79
CA LEU A 74 -13.71 10.18 23.40
C LEU A 74 -14.99 10.08 22.57
N ALA A 75 -14.87 10.07 21.24
CA ALA A 75 -16.02 10.04 20.35
C ALA A 75 -15.69 9.39 19.01
N VAL A 76 -16.69 8.75 18.40
CA VAL A 76 -16.62 8.25 17.01
C VAL A 76 -17.90 8.60 16.26
N ASN A 77 -17.84 8.66 14.93
CA ASN A 77 -19.04 8.79 14.10
C ASN A 77 -19.62 7.41 13.70
N ASP A 78 -20.75 7.42 13.00
CA ASP A 78 -21.39 6.16 12.57
C ASP A 78 -20.58 5.44 11.48
N ALA A 79 -19.84 6.19 10.65
CA ALA A 79 -18.98 5.62 9.61
C ALA A 79 -17.82 4.81 10.23
N PHE A 80 -17.22 5.27 11.33
CA PHE A 80 -16.23 4.52 12.09
C PHE A 80 -16.77 3.13 12.46
N THR A 81 -18.00 3.08 12.99
CA THR A 81 -18.61 1.82 13.41
C THR A 81 -18.84 0.89 12.23
N ARG A 82 -19.29 1.43 11.08
CA ARG A 82 -19.49 0.65 9.85
C ARG A 82 -18.18 0.15 9.23
N LEU A 83 -17.14 0.98 9.20
CA LEU A 83 -15.87 0.66 8.55
C LEU A 83 -14.97 -0.27 9.39
N THR A 84 -15.07 -0.20 10.71
CA THR A 84 -14.20 -0.99 11.61
C THR A 84 -14.91 -2.21 12.22
N GLY A 85 -16.25 -2.25 12.18
CA GLY A 85 -17.07 -3.30 12.77
C GLY A 85 -17.22 -3.19 14.30
N TYR A 86 -16.54 -2.25 14.94
CA TYR A 86 -16.63 -2.03 16.38
C TYR A 86 -17.75 -1.05 16.72
N GLY A 87 -18.63 -1.46 17.65
CA GLY A 87 -19.66 -0.59 18.19
C GLY A 87 -19.07 0.52 19.05
N ARG A 88 -19.75 1.67 19.08
CA ARG A 88 -19.35 2.85 19.89
C ARG A 88 -18.98 2.48 21.33
N ALA A 89 -19.84 1.74 22.02
CA ALA A 89 -19.62 1.34 23.42
C ALA A 89 -18.39 0.44 23.61
N GLU A 90 -17.92 -0.23 22.56
CA GLU A 90 -16.75 -1.10 22.61
C GLU A 90 -15.43 -0.33 22.48
N VAL A 91 -15.47 0.90 21.96
CA VAL A 91 -14.27 1.69 21.62
C VAL A 91 -14.08 2.93 22.47
N ILE A 92 -15.14 3.49 23.06
CA ILE A 92 -15.00 4.64 23.98
C ILE A 92 -14.07 4.27 25.13
N GLY A 93 -13.08 5.14 25.41
CA GLY A 93 -12.07 4.96 26.44
C GLY A 93 -10.92 4.01 26.07
N LYS A 94 -10.92 3.43 24.86
CA LYS A 94 -9.81 2.60 24.36
C LYS A 94 -8.89 3.39 23.44
N ASN A 95 -7.68 2.91 23.28
CA ASN A 95 -6.74 3.43 22.30
C ASN A 95 -7.05 2.88 20.88
N PRO A 96 -6.96 3.68 19.80
CA PRO A 96 -7.15 3.23 18.42
C PRO A 96 -6.25 2.06 17.99
N SER A 97 -5.19 1.75 18.74
CA SER A 97 -4.34 0.58 18.52
C SER A 97 -5.10 -0.76 18.50
N ILE A 98 -6.34 -0.82 19.01
CA ILE A 98 -7.24 -1.97 18.82
C ILE A 98 -7.52 -2.30 17.35
N LEU A 99 -7.34 -1.33 16.44
CA LEU A 99 -7.48 -1.50 15.00
C LEU A 99 -6.16 -1.96 14.33
N SER A 100 -5.04 -2.04 15.06
CA SER A 100 -3.75 -2.33 14.44
C SER A 100 -3.73 -3.71 13.78
N SER A 101 -3.27 -3.75 12.53
CA SER A 101 -3.03 -5.00 11.81
C SER A 101 -1.72 -5.70 12.22
N GLY A 102 -0.77 -4.96 12.82
CA GLY A 102 0.60 -5.42 13.06
C GLY A 102 1.51 -5.44 11.82
N LEU A 103 1.06 -4.89 10.68
CA LEU A 103 1.89 -4.79 9.46
C LEU A 103 2.87 -3.61 9.48
N HIS A 104 2.58 -2.59 10.29
CA HIS A 104 3.48 -1.46 10.52
C HIS A 104 4.32 -1.69 11.76
N ASP A 105 5.60 -1.32 11.70
CA ASP A 105 6.54 -1.47 12.80
C ASP A 105 6.49 -0.29 13.79
N ASP A 106 7.21 -0.41 14.90
CA ASP A 106 7.26 0.67 15.90
C ASP A 106 7.90 1.95 15.33
N ALA A 107 8.83 1.81 14.37
CA ALA A 107 9.49 2.96 13.74
C ALA A 107 8.48 3.83 12.96
N PHE A 108 7.56 3.21 12.24
CA PHE A 108 6.46 3.89 11.55
C PHE A 108 5.61 4.73 12.51
N TYR A 109 5.11 4.12 13.58
CA TYR A 109 4.25 4.82 14.54
C TYR A 109 5.00 5.93 15.30
N ASN A 110 6.27 5.71 15.65
CA ASN A 110 7.11 6.74 16.26
C ASN A 110 7.33 7.94 15.32
N GLN A 111 7.55 7.69 14.03
CA GLN A 111 7.67 8.76 13.04
C GLN A 111 6.36 9.54 12.89
N MET A 112 5.22 8.84 12.81
CA MET A 112 3.89 9.44 12.74
C MET A 112 3.64 10.38 13.93
N TRP A 113 3.79 9.88 15.15
CA TRP A 113 3.56 10.68 16.36
C TRP A 113 4.57 11.82 16.51
N GLY A 114 5.81 11.64 16.05
CA GLY A 114 6.80 12.71 15.97
C GLY A 114 6.36 13.86 15.05
N GLN A 115 5.76 13.56 13.90
CA GLN A 115 5.23 14.57 12.97
C GLN A 115 4.02 15.31 13.58
N ILE A 116 3.12 14.58 14.23
CA ILE A 116 1.95 15.19 14.89
C ILE A 116 2.40 16.09 16.05
N ALA A 117 3.40 15.68 16.83
CA ALA A 117 3.89 16.44 17.97
C ALA A 117 4.55 17.76 17.54
N THR A 118 5.28 17.77 16.43
CA THR A 118 6.03 18.93 15.93
C THR A 118 5.22 19.82 14.99
N GLY A 119 4.48 19.22 14.05
CA GLY A 119 3.72 19.92 13.01
C GLY A 119 2.21 20.00 13.24
N GLY A 120 1.67 19.28 14.23
CA GLY A 120 0.23 19.28 14.53
C GLY A 120 -0.64 18.51 13.54
N TYR A 121 -0.05 17.85 12.55
CA TYR A 121 -0.76 17.14 11.48
C TYR A 121 0.04 15.93 10.99
N TRP A 122 -0.68 14.88 10.57
CA TRP A 122 -0.12 13.76 9.83
C TRP A 122 -1.15 13.22 8.85
N GLU A 123 -0.68 12.75 7.70
CA GLU A 123 -1.49 11.98 6.78
C GLU A 123 -0.71 10.85 6.16
N GLY A 124 -1.38 9.73 5.90
CA GLY A 124 -0.74 8.60 5.26
C GLY A 124 -1.62 7.37 5.18
N GLU A 125 -1.04 6.35 4.58
CA GLU A 125 -1.66 5.04 4.44
C GLU A 125 -1.38 4.18 5.67
N VAL A 126 -2.43 3.60 6.24
CA VAL A 126 -2.35 2.68 7.38
C VAL A 126 -3.07 1.38 7.01
N TYR A 127 -2.50 0.25 7.42
CA TYR A 127 -3.18 -1.04 7.33
C TYR A 127 -3.75 -1.36 8.70
N ASN A 128 -5.06 -1.44 8.79
CA ASN A 128 -5.78 -1.77 10.01
C ASN A 128 -6.53 -3.10 9.85
N ARG A 129 -7.08 -3.59 10.95
CA ARG A 129 -7.80 -4.84 11.05
C ARG A 129 -9.22 -4.57 11.48
N HIS A 130 -10.15 -5.01 10.65
CA HIS A 130 -11.56 -5.02 10.95
C HIS A 130 -11.86 -6.01 12.09
N LYS A 131 -12.97 -5.82 12.81
CA LYS A 131 -13.33 -6.66 13.97
C LYS A 131 -13.43 -8.16 13.67
N ASP A 132 -13.78 -8.54 12.44
CA ASP A 132 -13.81 -9.94 12.00
C ASP A 132 -12.43 -10.54 11.64
N GLY A 133 -11.38 -9.71 11.66
CA GLY A 133 -10.00 -10.10 11.38
C GLY A 133 -9.49 -9.71 9.99
N GLU A 134 -10.34 -9.23 9.08
CA GLU A 134 -9.94 -8.78 7.75
C GLU A 134 -8.98 -7.59 7.83
N VAL A 135 -7.90 -7.62 7.06
CA VAL A 135 -6.97 -6.49 6.97
C VAL A 135 -7.41 -5.58 5.83
N TYR A 136 -7.54 -4.29 6.12
CA TYR A 136 -7.98 -3.29 5.17
C TYR A 136 -7.00 -2.10 5.15
N ALA A 137 -6.92 -1.43 4.01
CA ALA A 137 -6.10 -0.24 3.83
C ALA A 137 -6.96 1.01 4.05
N GLU A 138 -6.49 1.93 4.89
CA GLU A 138 -7.12 3.23 5.10
C GLU A 138 -6.17 4.38 4.78
N TRP A 139 -6.74 5.48 4.27
CA TRP A 139 -6.06 6.76 4.23
C TRP A 139 -6.42 7.55 5.48
N LEU A 140 -5.49 7.68 6.42
CA LEU A 140 -5.71 8.29 7.71
C LEU A 140 -5.10 9.69 7.75
N ARG A 141 -5.87 10.64 8.29
CA ARG A 141 -5.46 12.01 8.59
C ARG A 141 -5.65 12.26 10.08
N ILE A 142 -4.60 12.72 10.75
CA ILE A 142 -4.64 13.06 12.17
C ILE A 142 -4.29 14.53 12.33
N SER A 143 -5.16 15.29 13.00
CA SER A 143 -4.95 16.69 13.34
C SER A 143 -4.95 16.87 14.84
N LYS A 144 -3.94 17.56 15.36
CA LYS A 144 -3.89 18.04 16.74
C LYS A 144 -4.75 19.29 16.88
N VAL A 145 -5.71 19.26 17.80
CA VAL A 145 -6.59 20.39 18.11
C VAL A 145 -6.22 20.92 19.48
N PRO A 146 -5.68 22.16 19.56
CA PRO A 146 -5.41 22.80 20.83
C PRO A 146 -6.68 22.99 21.66
N ASP A 147 -6.57 22.87 22.97
CA ASP A 147 -7.63 23.25 23.88
C ASP A 147 -7.72 24.80 23.95
N PRO A 148 -8.90 25.41 23.69
CA PRO A 148 -9.09 26.86 23.77
C PRO A 148 -8.73 27.46 25.14
N ASP A 149 -8.86 26.68 26.21
CA ASP A 149 -8.63 27.10 27.59
C ASP A 149 -7.18 26.80 28.06
N GLY A 150 -6.30 26.39 27.14
CA GLY A 150 -4.90 26.06 27.43
C GLY A 150 -4.68 24.69 28.07
N GLY A 151 -5.71 23.83 28.06
CA GLY A 151 -5.65 22.43 28.49
C GLY A 151 -4.91 21.49 27.54
N ALA A 152 -5.01 20.19 27.82
CA ALA A 152 -4.36 19.16 27.02
C ALA A 152 -5.01 19.07 25.62
N PRO A 153 -4.23 18.89 24.54
CA PRO A 153 -4.76 18.88 23.18
C PRO A 153 -5.60 17.61 22.94
N ASN A 154 -6.60 17.73 22.08
CA ASN A 154 -7.30 16.57 21.53
C ASN A 154 -6.74 16.22 20.16
N TYR A 155 -6.94 14.97 19.72
CA TYR A 155 -6.61 14.56 18.36
C TYR A 155 -7.87 14.17 17.60
N ILE A 156 -7.99 14.64 16.37
CA ILE A 156 -9.06 14.25 15.45
C ILE A 156 -8.43 13.36 14.37
N GLY A 157 -8.89 12.11 14.29
CA GLY A 157 -8.56 11.17 13.23
C GLY A 157 -9.70 11.04 12.24
N ILE A 158 -9.44 11.22 10.95
CA ILE A 158 -10.39 10.99 9.86
C ILE A 158 -9.76 9.97 8.91
N PHE A 159 -10.48 8.91 8.59
CA PHE A 159 -9.99 7.88 7.69
C PHE A 159 -11.03 7.48 6.65
N SER A 160 -10.52 7.12 5.47
CA SER A 160 -11.30 6.56 4.37
C SER A 160 -10.78 5.17 4.06
N ASP A 161 -11.66 4.19 3.89
CA ASP A 161 -11.28 2.88 3.36
C ASP A 161 -10.89 3.02 1.87
N ILE A 162 -9.64 2.70 1.57
CA ILE A 162 -9.06 2.73 0.23
C ILE A 162 -8.81 1.31 -0.31
N THR A 163 -9.28 0.26 0.37
CA THR A 163 -9.02 -1.14 0.02
C THR A 163 -9.50 -1.49 -1.38
N ALA A 164 -10.74 -1.11 -1.74
CA ALA A 164 -11.27 -1.36 -3.08
C ALA A 164 -10.48 -0.61 -4.18
N ARG A 165 -10.05 0.62 -3.88
CA ARG A 165 -9.22 1.42 -4.78
C ARG A 165 -7.85 0.76 -4.97
N LYS A 166 -7.19 0.34 -3.89
CA LYS A 166 -5.92 -0.39 -3.89
C LYS A 166 -6.00 -1.71 -4.65
N ALA A 167 -7.04 -2.50 -4.40
CA ALA A 167 -7.29 -3.74 -5.14
C ALA A 167 -7.48 -3.48 -6.64
N THR A 168 -8.18 -2.40 -6.99
CA THR A 168 -8.34 -1.99 -8.39
C THR A 168 -7.02 -1.54 -9.00
N GLU A 169 -6.23 -0.72 -8.30
CA GLU A 169 -4.90 -0.28 -8.73
C GLU A 169 -3.96 -1.48 -8.94
N GLU A 170 -3.95 -2.44 -8.02
CA GLU A 170 -3.17 -3.68 -8.13
C GLU A 170 -3.64 -4.53 -9.30
N HIS A 171 -4.95 -4.71 -9.48
CA HIS A 171 -5.49 -5.44 -10.63
C HIS A 171 -5.15 -4.75 -11.97
N LEU A 172 -5.19 -3.42 -12.01
CA LEU A 172 -4.78 -2.65 -13.18
C LEU A 172 -3.28 -2.80 -13.42
N TYR A 173 -2.47 -2.79 -12.36
CA TYR A 173 -1.03 -3.01 -12.44
C TYR A 173 -0.71 -4.40 -13.00
N GLN A 174 -1.30 -5.46 -12.44
CA GLN A 174 -1.13 -6.84 -12.92
C GLN A 174 -1.56 -6.98 -14.38
N ARG A 175 -2.69 -6.39 -14.78
CA ARG A 175 -3.12 -6.40 -16.19
C ARG A 175 -2.19 -5.62 -17.11
N ALA A 176 -1.67 -4.49 -16.65
CA ALA A 176 -0.80 -3.64 -17.44
C ALA A 176 0.61 -4.24 -17.61
N TYR A 177 1.07 -5.03 -16.63
CA TYR A 177 2.48 -5.40 -16.52
C TYR A 177 2.77 -6.91 -16.44
N SER A 178 1.75 -7.76 -16.35
CA SER A 178 1.92 -9.21 -16.34
C SER A 178 1.24 -9.87 -17.54
N ASP A 179 1.79 -11.02 -17.96
CA ASP A 179 1.15 -11.93 -18.90
C ASP A 179 0.04 -12.70 -18.18
N ALA A 180 -1.19 -12.64 -18.69
CA ALA A 180 -2.36 -13.18 -18.02
C ALA A 180 -2.33 -14.72 -17.88
N LEU A 181 -1.59 -15.43 -18.74
CA LEU A 181 -1.53 -16.88 -18.72
C LEU A 181 -0.50 -17.41 -17.73
N THR A 182 0.70 -16.83 -17.75
CA THR A 182 1.88 -17.34 -17.04
C THR A 182 2.23 -16.54 -15.78
N GLY A 183 1.64 -15.35 -15.63
CA GLY A 183 1.99 -14.39 -14.58
C GLY A 183 3.40 -13.81 -14.71
N ALA A 184 4.17 -14.15 -15.76
CA ALA A 184 5.45 -13.52 -16.06
C ALA A 184 5.26 -12.03 -16.37
N ALA A 185 6.34 -11.25 -16.41
CA ALA A 185 6.23 -9.89 -16.93
C ALA A 185 5.76 -9.90 -18.39
N ASN A 186 5.04 -8.87 -18.81
CA ASN A 186 4.72 -8.68 -20.23
C ASN A 186 5.72 -7.72 -20.90
N ARG A 187 5.58 -7.52 -22.21
CA ARG A 187 6.44 -6.62 -22.98
C ARG A 187 6.47 -5.18 -22.42
N PRO A 188 5.35 -4.52 -22.07
CA PRO A 188 5.38 -3.22 -21.38
C PRO A 188 6.24 -3.19 -20.12
N TYR A 189 6.15 -4.21 -19.25
CA TYR A 189 6.95 -4.24 -18.02
C TYR A 189 8.43 -4.49 -18.29
N LEU A 190 8.76 -5.42 -19.20
CA LEU A 190 10.15 -5.63 -19.63
C LEU A 190 10.77 -4.31 -20.11
N ASN A 191 10.05 -3.57 -20.96
CA ASN A 191 10.53 -2.31 -21.50
C ASN A 191 10.83 -1.29 -20.40
N LYS A 192 9.92 -1.17 -19.42
CA LYS A 192 10.07 -0.30 -18.25
C LYS A 192 11.25 -0.73 -17.39
N TYR A 193 11.39 -2.02 -17.11
CA TYR A 193 12.48 -2.59 -16.32
C TYR A 193 13.84 -2.30 -16.97
N LEU A 194 13.99 -2.56 -18.27
CA LEU A 194 15.25 -2.30 -18.98
C LEU A 194 15.60 -0.80 -19.01
N ASP A 195 14.61 0.10 -19.19
CA ASP A 195 14.83 1.55 -19.16
C ASP A 195 15.30 2.04 -17.78
N GLN A 196 14.90 1.36 -16.70
CA GLN A 196 15.33 1.66 -15.33
C GLN A 196 16.71 1.07 -15.00
N GLU A 197 16.97 -0.15 -15.44
CA GLU A 197 18.18 -0.89 -15.11
C GLU A 197 19.40 -0.47 -15.91
N MET A 198 19.25 -0.14 -17.20
CA MET A 198 20.39 0.26 -18.04
C MET A 198 21.16 1.46 -17.48
N PRO A 199 20.53 2.58 -17.07
CA PRO A 199 21.24 3.67 -16.42
C PRO A 199 21.88 3.27 -15.08
N ARG A 200 21.27 2.34 -14.34
CA ARG A 200 21.76 1.87 -13.04
C ARG A 200 23.06 1.10 -13.20
N VAL A 201 23.10 0.09 -14.07
CA VAL A 201 24.30 -0.71 -14.32
C VAL A 201 25.40 0.12 -14.96
N HIS A 202 25.05 1.07 -15.83
CA HIS A 202 26.01 1.99 -16.43
C HIS A 202 26.75 2.83 -15.37
N ARG A 203 26.02 3.41 -14.41
CA ARG A 203 26.62 4.19 -13.31
C ARG A 203 27.49 3.34 -12.38
N GLN A 204 27.18 2.05 -12.26
CA GLN A 204 27.92 1.11 -11.40
C GLN A 204 29.08 0.41 -12.13
N ALA A 205 29.33 0.74 -13.40
CA ALA A 205 30.28 0.02 -14.25
C ALA A 205 30.05 -1.50 -14.27
N SER A 206 28.78 -1.92 -14.19
CA SER A 206 28.35 -3.31 -14.31
C SER A 206 27.65 -3.55 -15.65
N CYS A 207 27.28 -4.81 -15.91
CA CYS A 207 26.62 -5.25 -17.14
C CYS A 207 25.21 -5.80 -16.89
N LEU A 208 24.36 -5.64 -17.89
CA LEU A 208 23.01 -6.20 -17.96
C LEU A 208 22.95 -7.17 -19.13
N ALA A 209 22.55 -8.41 -18.90
CA ALA A 209 22.37 -9.39 -19.96
C ALA A 209 20.88 -9.52 -20.32
N VAL A 210 20.59 -9.63 -21.61
CA VAL A 210 19.26 -9.98 -22.12
C VAL A 210 19.36 -11.31 -22.88
N LEU A 211 18.54 -12.26 -22.47
CA LEU A 211 18.40 -13.56 -23.10
C LEU A 211 17.07 -13.58 -23.83
N PHE A 212 17.08 -13.76 -25.15
CA PHE A 212 15.88 -14.02 -25.93
C PHE A 212 15.75 -15.53 -26.12
N LEU A 213 14.61 -16.09 -25.72
CA LEU A 213 14.34 -17.52 -25.64
C LEU A 213 13.09 -17.85 -26.46
N ASP A 214 13.14 -18.93 -27.23
CA ASP A 214 12.00 -19.43 -27.99
C ASP A 214 11.91 -20.95 -27.83
N LEU A 215 10.69 -21.47 -27.66
CA LEU A 215 10.47 -22.90 -27.51
C LEU A 215 10.46 -23.61 -28.87
N ASP A 216 11.45 -24.47 -29.06
CA ASP A 216 11.57 -25.26 -30.28
C ASP A 216 10.38 -26.24 -30.39
N LYS A 217 9.68 -26.19 -31.52
CA LYS A 217 8.57 -27.11 -31.86
C LYS A 217 7.40 -27.06 -30.87
N PHE A 218 7.10 -25.90 -30.29
CA PHE A 218 5.93 -25.74 -29.42
C PHE A 218 4.58 -25.91 -30.15
N LYS A 219 4.46 -25.39 -31.38
CA LYS A 219 3.21 -25.45 -32.17
C LYS A 219 2.58 -26.86 -32.29
N PRO A 220 3.34 -27.92 -32.63
CA PRO A 220 2.84 -29.30 -32.62
C PRO A 220 2.11 -29.75 -31.34
N ILE A 221 2.47 -29.21 -30.17
CA ILE A 221 1.78 -29.52 -28.90
C ILE A 221 0.35 -28.98 -28.93
N ASN A 222 0.18 -27.71 -29.33
CA ASN A 222 -1.15 -27.12 -29.49
C ASN A 222 -1.97 -27.83 -30.55
N ASP A 223 -1.36 -28.14 -31.70
CA ASP A 223 -2.05 -28.75 -32.82
C ASP A 223 -2.54 -30.18 -32.48
N LYS A 224 -1.80 -30.93 -31.64
CA LYS A 224 -2.10 -32.32 -31.30
C LYS A 224 -2.90 -32.50 -29.99
N HIS A 225 -2.66 -31.65 -29.00
CA HIS A 225 -3.20 -31.79 -27.64
C HIS A 225 -4.07 -30.60 -27.20
N GLY A 226 -4.26 -29.61 -28.07
CA GLY A 226 -5.08 -28.44 -27.83
C GLY A 226 -4.36 -27.34 -27.05
N HIS A 227 -4.94 -26.13 -27.07
CA HIS A 227 -4.36 -24.96 -26.42
C HIS A 227 -4.18 -25.12 -24.91
N ALA A 228 -5.05 -25.86 -24.23
CA ALA A 228 -4.90 -26.10 -22.79
C ALA A 228 -3.60 -26.85 -22.43
N ALA A 229 -3.13 -27.75 -23.30
CA ALA A 229 -1.86 -28.45 -23.11
C ALA A 229 -0.67 -27.50 -23.30
N GLY A 230 -0.69 -26.67 -24.35
CA GLY A 230 0.35 -25.67 -24.57
C GLY A 230 0.38 -24.61 -23.48
N ASP A 231 -0.79 -24.19 -22.99
CA ASP A 231 -0.92 -23.26 -21.88
C ASP A 231 -0.24 -23.78 -20.62
N GLU A 232 -0.43 -25.06 -20.31
CA GLU A 232 0.24 -25.68 -19.17
C GLU A 232 1.76 -25.76 -19.36
N VAL A 233 2.20 -26.16 -20.56
CA VAL A 233 3.63 -26.17 -20.89
C VAL A 233 4.23 -24.79 -20.64
N LEU A 234 3.60 -23.71 -21.12
CA LEU A 234 4.08 -22.34 -20.92
C LEU A 234 4.17 -21.95 -19.44
N ARG A 235 3.19 -22.33 -18.61
CA ARG A 235 3.25 -22.10 -17.14
C ARG A 235 4.45 -22.80 -16.52
N VAL A 236 4.61 -24.10 -16.80
CA VAL A 236 5.73 -24.90 -16.28
C VAL A 236 7.08 -24.34 -16.74
N ILE A 237 7.18 -23.86 -17.97
CA ILE A 237 8.39 -23.21 -18.48
C ILE A 237 8.70 -21.93 -17.69
N VAL A 238 7.72 -21.06 -17.45
CA VAL A 238 7.95 -19.83 -16.68
C VAL A 238 8.39 -20.15 -15.25
N ASP A 239 7.78 -21.14 -14.60
CA ASP A 239 8.17 -21.54 -13.24
C ASP A 239 9.59 -22.12 -13.19
N ARG A 240 9.96 -22.91 -14.21
CA ARG A 240 11.35 -23.41 -14.36
C ARG A 240 12.35 -22.29 -14.58
N ILE A 241 12.02 -21.30 -15.42
CA ILE A 241 12.87 -20.13 -15.62
C ILE A 241 13.04 -19.39 -14.30
N ARG A 242 11.93 -19.05 -13.61
CA ARG A 242 11.94 -18.36 -12.32
C ARG A 242 12.81 -19.04 -11.27
N GLY A 243 12.80 -20.38 -11.22
CA GLY A 243 13.64 -21.14 -10.30
C GLY A 243 15.15 -20.97 -10.51
N GLU A 244 15.57 -20.51 -11.69
CA GLU A 244 16.98 -20.23 -12.01
C GLU A 244 17.38 -18.75 -11.83
N LEU A 245 16.41 -17.89 -11.52
CA LEU A 245 16.58 -16.43 -11.45
C LEU A 245 16.75 -15.94 -10.01
N ARG A 246 17.52 -14.86 -9.85
CA ARG A 246 17.64 -14.13 -8.58
C ARG A 246 16.50 -13.12 -8.44
N GLU A 247 16.35 -12.56 -7.24
CA GLU A 247 15.31 -11.57 -6.93
C GLU A 247 15.32 -10.35 -7.88
N ASN A 248 16.50 -9.92 -8.33
CA ASN A 248 16.64 -8.77 -9.23
C ASN A 248 16.55 -9.13 -10.72
N ASP A 249 16.46 -10.42 -11.07
CA ASP A 249 16.35 -10.86 -12.46
C ASP A 249 14.88 -10.89 -12.89
N LEU A 250 14.63 -10.74 -14.19
CA LEU A 250 13.28 -10.69 -14.74
C LEU A 250 13.07 -11.77 -15.79
N VAL A 251 11.93 -12.46 -15.75
CA VAL A 251 11.40 -13.20 -16.90
C VAL A 251 10.14 -12.52 -17.42
N ALA A 252 10.12 -12.27 -18.73
CA ALA A 252 8.99 -11.74 -19.45
C ALA A 252 8.56 -12.69 -20.56
N ARG A 253 7.25 -12.81 -20.78
CA ARG A 253 6.69 -13.45 -21.97
C ARG A 253 6.26 -12.37 -22.95
N ILE A 254 6.81 -12.42 -24.15
CA ILE A 254 6.64 -11.35 -25.16
C ILE A 254 5.50 -11.66 -26.12
N GLY A 255 5.23 -12.94 -26.35
CA GLY A 255 4.11 -13.44 -27.12
C GLY A 255 4.33 -14.91 -27.48
N GLY A 256 3.25 -15.67 -27.68
CA GLY A 256 3.36 -17.08 -28.11
C GLY A 256 4.26 -17.91 -27.18
N ASP A 257 5.34 -18.43 -27.74
CA ASP A 257 6.41 -19.22 -27.13
C ASP A 257 7.72 -18.45 -26.89
N GLU A 258 7.69 -17.13 -27.04
CA GLU A 258 8.85 -16.26 -26.87
C GLU A 258 8.93 -15.67 -25.45
N PHE A 259 10.09 -15.84 -24.84
CA PHE A 259 10.44 -15.32 -23.54
C PHE A 259 11.68 -14.44 -23.61
N VAL A 260 11.73 -13.42 -22.77
CA VAL A 260 12.93 -12.61 -22.58
C VAL A 260 13.29 -12.63 -21.10
N VAL A 261 14.53 -12.98 -20.82
CA VAL A 261 15.09 -12.92 -19.47
C VAL A 261 16.10 -11.78 -19.40
N ALA A 262 15.97 -10.92 -18.39
CA ALA A 262 16.94 -9.88 -18.09
C ALA A 262 17.68 -10.25 -16.81
N LEU A 263 19.01 -10.35 -16.90
CA LEU A 263 19.89 -10.66 -15.78
C LEU A 263 20.65 -9.39 -15.39
N SER A 264 20.29 -8.83 -14.24
CA SER A 264 20.91 -7.61 -13.77
C SER A 264 22.18 -7.92 -12.98
N ASP A 265 23.21 -7.10 -13.17
CA ASP A 265 24.53 -7.33 -12.56
C ASP A 265 25.08 -8.73 -12.89
N SER A 266 25.00 -9.11 -14.17
CA SER A 266 25.39 -10.44 -14.63
C SER A 266 26.90 -10.74 -14.49
N GLY A 267 27.70 -9.71 -14.15
CA GLY A 267 29.14 -9.75 -13.95
C GLY A 267 29.96 -9.93 -15.23
N SER A 268 29.61 -10.92 -16.05
CA SER A 268 30.30 -11.24 -17.31
C SER A 268 29.38 -11.94 -18.31
N ALA A 269 29.77 -11.90 -19.59
CA ALA A 269 29.12 -12.67 -20.66
C ALA A 269 29.09 -14.17 -20.37
N ASP A 270 30.16 -14.73 -19.79
CA ASP A 270 30.23 -16.14 -19.42
C ASP A 270 29.22 -16.50 -18.33
N GLY A 271 29.05 -15.62 -17.33
CA GLY A 271 28.03 -15.79 -16.29
C GLY A 271 26.61 -15.83 -16.88
N ALA A 272 26.31 -14.92 -17.81
CA ALA A 272 25.02 -14.91 -18.51
C ALA A 272 24.80 -16.18 -19.36
N LEU A 273 25.83 -16.65 -20.06
CA LEU A 273 25.77 -17.91 -20.84
C LEU A 273 25.57 -19.14 -19.94
N GLN A 274 26.16 -19.16 -18.75
CA GLN A 274 25.95 -20.24 -17.78
C GLN A 274 24.50 -20.26 -17.28
N VAL A 275 23.92 -19.10 -16.94
CA VAL A 275 22.51 -18.99 -16.55
C VAL A 275 21.61 -19.46 -17.70
N ALA A 276 21.86 -18.98 -18.92
CA ALA A 276 21.12 -19.40 -20.11
C ALA A 276 21.17 -20.92 -20.31
N SER A 277 22.35 -21.53 -20.14
CA SER A 277 22.52 -22.98 -20.29
C SER A 277 21.75 -23.77 -19.23
N ARG A 278 21.71 -23.29 -17.98
CA ARG A 278 20.89 -23.91 -16.93
C ARG A 278 19.41 -23.80 -17.24
N ILE A 279 18.95 -22.64 -17.72
CA ILE A 279 17.57 -22.44 -18.16
C ILE A 279 17.20 -23.45 -19.26
N LEU A 280 18.02 -23.59 -20.31
CA LEU A 280 17.77 -24.57 -21.38
C LEU A 280 17.68 -26.00 -20.85
N ALA A 281 18.59 -26.38 -19.94
CA ALA A 281 18.58 -27.71 -19.32
C ALA A 281 17.33 -27.96 -18.48
N MET A 282 16.85 -26.94 -17.76
CA MET A 282 15.61 -27.00 -16.98
C MET A 282 14.37 -27.09 -17.88
N VAL A 283 14.31 -26.27 -18.93
CA VAL A 283 13.23 -26.27 -19.93
C VAL A 283 13.11 -27.65 -20.60
N SER A 284 14.24 -28.28 -20.91
CA SER A 284 14.31 -29.58 -21.59
C SER A 284 13.85 -30.78 -20.75
N ARG A 285 13.58 -30.60 -19.46
CA ARG A 285 13.05 -31.68 -18.62
C ARG A 285 11.62 -32.06 -19.08
N PRO A 286 11.21 -33.33 -18.96
CA PRO A 286 9.86 -33.72 -19.36
C PRO A 286 8.78 -32.96 -18.58
N ILE A 287 7.68 -32.62 -19.23
CA ILE A 287 6.53 -31.95 -18.63
C ILE A 287 5.36 -32.92 -18.69
N THR A 288 4.75 -33.23 -17.54
CA THR A 288 3.60 -34.14 -17.48
C THR A 288 2.30 -33.36 -17.30
N TRP A 289 1.33 -33.56 -18.19
CA TRP A 289 -0.01 -33.01 -18.04
C TRP A 289 -1.07 -34.00 -18.53
N GLN A 290 -2.08 -34.27 -17.69
CA GLN A 290 -3.13 -35.25 -17.95
C GLN A 290 -2.62 -36.61 -18.46
N GLY A 291 -1.55 -37.12 -17.84
CA GLY A 291 -0.94 -38.42 -18.18
C GLY A 291 -0.13 -38.44 -19.48
N HIS A 292 0.02 -37.30 -20.17
CA HIS A 292 0.90 -37.16 -21.33
C HIS A 292 2.22 -36.51 -20.92
N GLU A 293 3.31 -36.98 -21.52
CA GLU A 293 4.64 -36.43 -21.35
C GLU A 293 5.04 -35.61 -22.58
N PHE A 294 5.44 -34.36 -22.35
CA PHE A 294 5.87 -33.42 -23.37
C PHE A 294 7.37 -33.16 -23.23
N HIS A 295 8.07 -33.20 -24.37
CA HIS A 295 9.47 -32.81 -24.48
C HIS A 295 9.57 -31.57 -25.36
N VAL A 296 10.03 -30.48 -24.76
CA VAL A 296 10.23 -29.19 -25.43
C VAL A 296 11.66 -28.74 -25.18
N CYS A 297 12.34 -28.28 -26.22
CA CYS A 297 13.65 -27.65 -26.09
C CYS A 297 13.51 -26.15 -26.29
N CYS A 298 14.56 -25.40 -25.97
CA CYS A 298 14.58 -23.96 -26.16
C CYS A 298 15.84 -23.52 -26.88
N SER A 299 15.68 -22.61 -27.83
CA SER A 299 16.78 -21.90 -28.45
C SER A 299 16.93 -20.52 -27.82
N GLY A 300 18.16 -20.14 -27.49
CA GLY A 300 18.48 -18.91 -26.79
C GLY A 300 19.50 -18.02 -27.49
N GLY A 301 19.36 -16.72 -27.33
CA GLY A 301 20.32 -15.72 -27.76
C GLY A 301 20.64 -14.74 -26.63
N VAL A 302 21.92 -14.48 -26.36
CA VAL A 302 22.35 -13.59 -25.26
C VAL A 302 22.96 -12.32 -25.82
N ALA A 303 22.49 -11.16 -25.39
CA ALA A 303 23.14 -9.88 -25.62
C ALA A 303 23.52 -9.22 -24.29
N ILE A 304 24.61 -8.44 -24.27
CA ILE A 304 25.17 -7.85 -23.06
C ILE A 304 25.21 -6.34 -23.29
N TYR A 305 24.67 -5.57 -22.36
CA TYR A 305 24.82 -4.12 -22.32
C TYR A 305 26.00 -3.76 -21.40
N PRO A 306 26.90 -2.86 -21.82
CA PRO A 306 26.86 -2.06 -23.05
C PRO A 306 27.56 -2.69 -24.29
N ASP A 307 28.11 -3.89 -24.18
CA ASP A 307 29.02 -4.45 -25.20
C ASP A 307 28.38 -4.69 -26.58
N HIS A 308 27.11 -5.10 -26.61
CA HIS A 308 26.40 -5.51 -27.82
C HIS A 308 25.40 -4.46 -28.33
N ALA A 309 25.04 -3.46 -27.52
CA ALA A 309 24.07 -2.43 -27.86
C ALA A 309 24.14 -1.21 -26.95
N ASP A 310 23.74 -0.05 -27.46
CA ASP A 310 23.69 1.23 -26.71
C ASP A 310 22.32 1.52 -26.10
N ASP A 311 21.26 0.90 -26.63
CA ASP A 311 19.87 1.10 -26.19
C ASP A 311 19.10 -0.22 -26.06
N ARG A 312 17.98 -0.18 -25.34
CA ARG A 312 17.11 -1.33 -25.08
C ARG A 312 16.69 -2.06 -26.36
N ASN A 313 16.24 -1.33 -27.37
CA ASN A 313 15.68 -1.93 -28.58
C ASN A 313 16.79 -2.64 -29.36
N ALA A 314 17.97 -2.01 -29.47
CA ALA A 314 19.15 -2.62 -30.05
C ALA A 314 19.61 -3.87 -29.26
N LEU A 315 19.52 -3.84 -27.93
CA LEU A 315 19.91 -4.96 -27.05
C LEU A 315 19.00 -6.18 -27.25
N ILE A 316 17.67 -5.97 -27.25
CA ILE A 316 16.70 -7.04 -27.51
C ILE A 316 16.88 -7.58 -28.93
N ALA A 317 17.07 -6.72 -29.93
CA ALA A 317 17.28 -7.14 -31.32
C ALA A 317 18.59 -7.93 -31.51
N ALA A 318 19.65 -7.59 -30.78
CA ALA A 318 20.90 -8.34 -30.78
C ALA A 318 20.72 -9.74 -30.19
N ALA A 319 19.96 -9.87 -29.10
CA ALA A 319 19.64 -11.15 -28.47
C ALA A 319 18.76 -12.02 -29.39
N ASP A 320 17.71 -11.45 -30.00
CA ASP A 320 16.86 -12.14 -30.97
C ASP A 320 17.66 -12.66 -32.17
N LYS A 321 18.51 -11.81 -32.77
CA LYS A 321 19.41 -12.22 -33.86
C LYS A 321 20.34 -13.37 -33.45
N ALA A 322 20.84 -13.38 -32.22
CA ALA A 322 21.64 -14.49 -31.70
C ALA A 322 20.79 -15.76 -31.54
N MET A 323 19.56 -15.66 -31.06
CA MET A 323 18.64 -16.78 -30.92
C MET A 323 18.34 -17.42 -32.28
N TYR A 324 18.16 -16.63 -33.35
CA TYR A 324 17.99 -17.17 -34.70
C TYR A 324 19.23 -17.96 -35.17
N LYS A 325 20.44 -17.53 -34.80
CA LYS A 325 21.66 -18.31 -35.07
C LYS A 325 21.68 -19.63 -34.31
N ALA A 326 21.17 -19.66 -33.08
CA ALA A 326 21.03 -20.89 -32.30
C ALA A 326 20.04 -21.87 -32.97
N LYS A 327 18.87 -21.38 -33.41
CA LYS A 327 17.91 -22.18 -34.18
C LYS A 327 18.50 -22.76 -35.46
N ALA A 328 19.27 -21.97 -36.21
CA ALA A 328 19.92 -22.42 -37.44
C ALA A 328 20.95 -23.55 -37.21
N ARG A 329 21.44 -23.75 -35.97
CA ARG A 329 22.37 -24.84 -35.60
C ARG A 329 21.66 -26.15 -35.21
N GLY A 330 20.35 -26.22 -35.34
CA GLY A 330 19.55 -27.41 -34.99
C GLY A 330 18.71 -27.27 -33.73
N GLY A 331 18.67 -26.06 -33.14
CA GLY A 331 17.92 -25.77 -31.91
C GLY A 331 18.62 -26.25 -30.64
N ASN A 332 17.94 -26.12 -29.50
CA ASN A 332 18.44 -26.49 -28.18
C ASN A 332 19.86 -25.97 -27.88
N TYR A 333 20.11 -24.69 -28.19
CA TYR A 333 21.43 -24.08 -28.11
C TYR A 333 21.33 -22.62 -27.68
N VAL A 334 22.40 -22.09 -27.08
CA VAL A 334 22.52 -20.66 -26.75
C VAL A 334 23.66 -20.03 -27.54
N ALA A 335 23.36 -18.96 -28.27
CA ALA A 335 24.38 -18.16 -28.96
C ALA A 335 24.58 -16.79 -28.29
N LEU A 336 25.82 -16.33 -28.22
CA LEU A 336 26.13 -14.95 -27.84
C LEU A 336 25.95 -14.03 -29.06
N ALA A 337 25.42 -12.83 -28.83
CA ALA A 337 25.33 -11.79 -29.83
C ALA A 337 26.73 -11.34 -30.27
N GLU A 338 26.83 -10.95 -31.53
CA GLU A 338 28.03 -10.29 -32.05
C GLU A 338 27.83 -8.79 -31.90
N ARG A 339 28.90 -8.07 -31.57
CA ARG A 339 28.88 -6.61 -31.53
C ARG A 339 28.47 -6.07 -32.90
N ALA A 340 27.43 -5.24 -32.94
CA ALA A 340 27.03 -4.58 -34.17
C ALA A 340 28.16 -3.63 -34.61
N PRO A 341 28.55 -3.60 -35.90
CA PRO A 341 29.47 -2.58 -36.39
C PRO A 341 28.85 -1.19 -36.15
N PRO A 342 29.63 -0.18 -35.75
CA PRO A 342 29.08 1.14 -35.44
C PRO A 342 28.28 1.66 -36.63
N GLN A 343 27.01 1.98 -36.40
CA GLN A 343 26.20 2.64 -37.42
C GLN A 343 26.87 3.97 -37.75
N ARG A 344 27.36 4.13 -38.98
CA ARG A 344 27.72 5.45 -39.49
C ARG A 344 26.46 6.29 -39.42
N LYS A 345 26.41 7.25 -38.49
CA LYS A 345 25.42 8.33 -38.56
C LYS A 345 25.61 8.96 -39.93
N ASN A 346 24.66 8.75 -40.84
CA ASN A 346 24.60 9.53 -42.07
C ASN A 346 24.34 10.96 -41.65
N SER A 347 25.42 11.75 -41.57
CA SER A 347 25.39 13.19 -41.56
C SER A 347 24.85 13.64 -42.92
N PHE A 348 23.52 13.71 -43.04
CA PHE A 348 22.91 14.59 -44.01
C PHE A 348 23.01 16.01 -43.42
N ALA A 349 23.99 16.74 -43.94
CA ALA A 349 24.06 18.19 -43.87
C ALA A 349 23.05 18.80 -44.84
#